data_AF-Q8VLK8-F1
#
_entry.id   AF-Q8VLK8-F1
#
_cell.length_a   1.000
_cell.length_b   1.000
_cell.length_c   1.000
_cell.angle_alpha   90.00
_cell.angle_beta   90.00
_cell.angle_gamma   90.00
#
_symmetry.space_group_name_H-M   'P 1'
#
loop_
_entity.id
_entity.type
_entity.pdbx_description
1 polymer ?
#
loop_
_entity_poly.entity_id
_entity_poly.type
_entity_poly.pdbx_seq_one_letter_code
_entity_poly.pdbx_strand_id
1 'polypeptide(L)'
;TNDGVSIAKEIELEDPYEKIGAELVKEVAKKTDDVAGDGTTTATVLAQALVKEGLRNVAAGANPLGLKRGIEKAVEKVTETLLKSAKDVE
;
A
#
# COMPACT_ATOMS: atom_id res chain seq x y z
N THR A 1 -15.77 -13.75 8.27
CA THR A 1 -15.66 -12.36 8.73
C THR A 1 -15.44 -11.48 7.52
N ASN A 2 -15.97 -10.24 7.49
CA ASN A 2 -15.79 -9.29 6.36
C ASN A 2 -14.76 -8.19 6.66
N ASP A 3 -14.03 -8.32 7.77
CA ASP A 3 -13.00 -7.38 8.18
C ASP A 3 -11.66 -7.70 7.50
N GLY A 4 -11.11 -6.72 6.79
CA GLY A 4 -9.85 -6.85 6.04
C GLY A 4 -8.65 -7.16 6.93
N VAL A 5 -8.63 -6.68 8.18
CA VAL A 5 -7.54 -6.95 9.12
C VAL A 5 -7.58 -8.41 9.57
N SER A 6 -8.76 -8.90 9.94
CA SER A 6 -8.95 -10.29 10.32
C SER A 6 -8.63 -11.25 9.18
N ILE A 7 -9.07 -10.95 7.95
CA ILE A 7 -8.77 -11.77 6.77
C ILE A 7 -7.26 -11.76 6.48
N ALA A 8 -6.61 -10.60 6.53
CA ALA A 8 -5.17 -10.50 6.27
C ALA A 8 -4.33 -11.33 7.26
N LYS A 9 -4.76 -11.47 8.52
CA LYS A 9 -4.07 -12.29 9.52
C LYS A 9 -4.11 -13.79 9.21
N GLU A 10 -5.15 -14.27 8.53
CA GLU A 10 -5.34 -15.68 8.19
C GLU A 10 -4.58 -16.12 6.93
N ILE A 11 -4.10 -15.19 6.10
CA ILE A 11 -3.38 -15.51 4.87
C ILE A 11 -1.99 -16.04 5.20
N GLU A 12 -1.74 -17.33 5.03
CA GLU A 12 -0.39 -17.91 5.15
C GLU A 12 -0.05 -18.71 3.90
N LEU A 13 1.16 -18.51 3.38
CA LEU A 13 1.63 -19.13 2.15
C LEU A 13 2.78 -20.08 2.47
N GLU A 14 2.74 -21.26 1.86
CA GLU A 14 3.76 -22.30 2.05
C GLU A 14 5.07 -21.94 1.34
N ASP A 15 4.98 -21.34 0.15
CA ASP A 15 6.17 -20.89 -0.58
C ASP A 15 6.83 -19.70 0.16
N PRO A 16 8.14 -19.79 0.47
CA PRO A 16 8.82 -18.78 1.27
C PRO A 16 8.93 -17.42 0.56
N TYR A 17 9.00 -17.38 -0.78
CA TYR A 17 9.09 -16.13 -1.53
C TYR A 17 7.74 -15.44 -1.61
N GLU A 18 6.69 -16.19 -1.88
CA GLU A 18 5.32 -15.66 -1.86
C GLU A 18 4.95 -15.17 -0.45
N LYS A 19 5.33 -15.93 0.58
CA LYS A 19 5.14 -15.55 1.99
C LYS A 19 5.77 -14.21 2.32
N ILE A 20 7.01 -13.96 1.90
CA ILE A 20 7.67 -12.66 2.11
C ILE A 20 6.83 -11.52 1.49
N GLY A 21 6.34 -11.69 0.26
CA GLY A 21 5.48 -10.70 -0.39
C GLY A 21 4.18 -10.46 0.37
N ALA A 22 3.52 -11.52 0.82
CA ALA A 22 2.29 -11.42 1.60
C ALA A 22 2.51 -10.70 2.93
N GLU A 23 3.56 -11.05 3.69
CA GLU A 23 3.89 -10.40 4.96
C GLU A 23 4.19 -8.90 4.81
N LEU A 24 4.88 -8.51 3.73
CA LEU A 24 5.13 -7.10 3.44
C LEU A 24 3.82 -6.31 3.23
N VAL A 25 2.85 -6.90 2.54
CA VAL A 25 1.54 -6.25 2.31
C VAL A 25 0.70 -6.24 3.59
N LYS A 26 0.75 -7.29 4.42
CA LYS A 26 0.09 -7.30 5.74
C LYS A 26 0.60 -6.18 6.65
N GLU A 27 1.91 -5.94 6.64
CA GLU A 27 2.51 -4.84 7.40
C GLU A 27 2.04 -3.45 6.94
N VAL A 28 1.75 -3.28 5.64
CA VAL A 28 1.11 -2.05 5.13
C VAL A 28 -0.29 -1.88 5.73
N ALA A 29 -1.11 -2.93 5.70
CA ALA A 29 -2.47 -2.87 6.22
C ALA A 29 -2.51 -2.61 7.74
N LYS A 30 -1.65 -3.30 8.50
CA LYS A 30 -1.53 -3.18 9.95
C LYS A 30 -1.14 -1.76 10.38
N LYS A 31 -0.15 -1.14 9.72
CA LYS A 31 0.25 0.23 10.06
C LYS A 31 -0.85 1.26 9.81
N THR A 32 -1.69 1.04 8.81
CA THR A 32 -2.87 1.89 8.58
C THR A 32 -3.89 1.73 9.70
N ASP A 33 -4.15 0.49 10.13
CA ASP A 33 -5.04 0.18 11.26
C ASP A 33 -4.56 0.86 12.56
N ASP A 34 -3.27 0.71 12.88
CA ASP A 34 -2.67 1.21 14.12
C ASP A 34 -2.79 2.74 14.28
N VAL A 35 -2.88 3.50 13.18
CA VAL A 35 -2.92 4.97 13.18
C VAL A 35 -4.33 5.52 12.96
N ALA A 36 -5.08 4.94 12.01
CA ALA A 36 -6.35 5.47 11.56
C ALA A 36 -7.57 4.63 12.01
N GLY A 37 -7.38 3.36 12.37
CA GLY A 37 -8.46 2.43 12.73
C GLY A 37 -9.40 2.03 11.59
N ASP A 38 -9.11 2.46 10.35
CA ASP A 38 -9.83 2.13 9.12
C ASP A 38 -8.89 2.32 7.91
N GLY A 39 -9.29 1.85 6.73
CA GLY A 39 -8.57 2.04 5.47
C GLY A 39 -7.59 0.93 5.13
N THR A 40 -7.53 -0.15 5.93
CA THR A 40 -6.63 -1.30 5.74
C THR A 40 -6.80 -1.98 4.38
N THR A 41 -8.05 -2.15 3.94
CA THR A 41 -8.37 -2.73 2.62
C THR A 41 -7.92 -1.79 1.50
N THR A 42 -8.18 -0.48 1.63
CA THR A 42 -7.74 0.53 0.66
C THR A 42 -6.21 0.55 0.54
N ALA A 43 -5.49 0.52 1.66
CA ALA A 43 -4.03 0.49 1.68
C ALA A 43 -3.48 -0.77 0.98
N THR A 44 -4.11 -1.92 1.22
CA THR A 44 -3.74 -3.20 0.59
C THR A 44 -3.91 -3.15 -0.93
N VAL A 45 -5.04 -2.65 -1.42
CA VAL A 45 -5.32 -2.53 -2.87
C VAL A 45 -4.36 -1.55 -3.54
N LEU A 46 -4.07 -0.41 -2.90
CA LEU A 46 -3.10 0.57 -3.43
C LEU A 46 -1.69 -0.02 -3.49
N ALA A 47 -1.25 -0.73 -2.45
CA ALA A 47 0.05 -1.39 -2.43
C ALA A 47 0.18 -2.41 -3.58
N GLN A 48 -0.84 -3.25 -3.77
CA GLN A 48 -0.87 -4.24 -4.85
C GLN A 48 -0.77 -3.59 -6.24
N ALA A 49 -1.53 -2.51 -6.49
CA ALA A 49 -1.50 -1.81 -7.76
C ALA A 49 -0.14 -1.14 -8.03
N LEU A 50 0.43 -0.46 -7.03
CA LEU A 50 1.73 0.21 -7.12
C LEU A 50 2.86 -0.78 -7.38
N VAL A 51 2.89 -1.90 -6.67
CA VAL A 51 3.90 -2.96 -6.87
C VAL A 51 3.76 -3.57 -8.26
N LYS A 52 2.54 -3.93 -8.68
CA LYS A 52 2.30 -4.54 -9.98
C LYS A 52 2.77 -3.66 -11.14
N GLU A 53 2.35 -2.39 -11.16
CA GLU A 53 2.75 -1.48 -12.23
C GLU A 53 4.22 -1.06 -12.11
N GLY A 54 4.75 -0.93 -10.89
CA GLY A 54 6.17 -0.69 -10.66
C GLY A 54 7.04 -1.78 -11.27
N LEU A 55 6.77 -3.05 -10.94
CA LEU A 55 7.50 -4.20 -11.47
C LEU A 55 7.38 -4.31 -13.00
N ARG A 56 6.21 -4.01 -13.56
CA ARG A 56 6.00 -3.96 -15.01
C ARG A 56 6.92 -2.92 -15.69
N ASN A 57 7.04 -1.73 -15.12
CA ASN A 57 7.91 -0.68 -15.64
C ASN A 57 9.39 -1.02 -15.48
N VAL A 58 9.78 -1.64 -14.36
CA VAL A 58 11.15 -2.13 -14.14
C VAL A 58 11.51 -3.19 -15.19
N ALA A 59 10.62 -4.14 -15.45
CA ALA A 59 10.82 -5.15 -16.50
C ALA A 59 10.95 -4.52 -17.91
N ALA A 60 10.32 -3.36 -18.14
CA ALA A 60 10.47 -2.58 -19.37
C ALA A 60 11.75 -1.73 -19.43
N GLY A 61 12.62 -1.81 -18.41
CA GLY A 61 13.91 -1.12 -18.37
C GLY A 61 13.91 0.22 -17.62
N ALA A 62 12.81 0.60 -16.96
CA ALA A 62 12.78 1.80 -16.14
C ALA A 62 13.66 1.66 -14.88
N ASN A 63 14.31 2.74 -14.48
CA ASN A 63 15.11 2.77 -13.26
C ASN A 63 14.21 2.68 -12.00
N PRO A 64 14.34 1.63 -11.15
CA PRO A 64 13.52 1.46 -9.94
C PRO A 64 13.62 2.63 -8.96
N LEU A 65 14.82 3.22 -8.79
CA LEU A 65 15.02 4.36 -7.91
C LEU A 65 14.36 5.63 -8.47
N GLY A 66 14.31 5.76 -9.79
CA GLY A 66 13.58 6.83 -10.47
C GLY A 66 12.08 6.72 -10.24
N LEU A 67 11.52 5.52 -10.40
CA LEU A 67 10.11 5.22 -10.14
C LEU A 67 9.75 5.54 -8.68
N LYS A 68 10.53 5.06 -7.71
CA LYS A 68 10.33 5.36 -6.28
C LYS A 68 10.26 6.86 -6.02
N ARG A 69 11.23 7.63 -6.52
CA ARG A 69 11.24 9.10 -6.35
C ARG A 69 10.02 9.77 -6.99
N GLY A 70 9.56 9.27 -8.14
CA GLY A 70 8.35 9.75 -8.79
C GLY A 70 7.10 9.48 -7.96
N ILE A 71 6.98 8.27 -7.42
CA ILE A 71 5.87 7.86 -6.54
C ILE A 71 5.87 8.73 -5.27
N GLU A 72 7.03 8.94 -4.62
CA GLU A 72 7.14 9.77 -3.41
C GLU A 72 6.65 11.20 -3.65
N LYS A 73 7.05 11.82 -4.77
CA LYS A 73 6.58 13.16 -5.17
C LYS A 73 5.07 13.19 -5.44
N ALA A 74 4.54 12.15 -6.09
CA ALA A 74 3.11 12.07 -6.36
C ALA A 74 2.31 11.92 -5.06
N VAL A 75 2.76 11.07 -4.13
CA VAL A 75 2.16 10.89 -2.81
C VAL A 75 2.13 12.20 -2.05
N GLU A 76 3.26 12.92 -1.97
CA GLU A 76 3.33 14.24 -1.31
C GLU A 76 2.33 15.24 -1.90
N LYS A 77 2.21 15.29 -3.24
CA LYS A 77 1.29 16.23 -3.87
C LYS A 77 -0.18 15.87 -3.65
N VAL A 78 -0.49 14.57 -3.69
CA VAL A 78 -1.84 14.07 -3.45
C VAL A 78 -2.26 14.31 -2.00
N THR A 79 -1.39 14.02 -1.02
CA THR A 79 -1.69 14.25 0.39
C THR A 79 -1.89 15.72 0.69
N GLU A 80 -1.04 16.60 0.15
CA GLU A 80 -1.21 18.06 0.25
C GLU A 80 -2.61 18.50 -0.26
N THR A 81 -3.02 17.95 -1.40
CA THR A 81 -4.32 18.29 -2.03
C THR A 81 -5.50 17.76 -1.22
N LEU A 82 -5.40 16.53 -0.70
CA LEU A 82 -6.42 15.94 0.16
C LEU A 82 -6.59 16.74 1.45
N LEU A 83 -5.50 17.11 2.11
CA LEU A 83 -5.54 17.92 3.33
C LEU A 83 -6.15 19.30 3.08
N LYS A 84 -5.80 19.96 1.97
CA LYS A 84 -6.41 21.25 1.58
C LYS A 84 -7.91 21.16 1.31
N SER A 85 -8.40 19.99 0.91
CA SER A 85 -9.80 19.75 0.59
C SER A 85 -10.58 19.17 1.78
N ALA A 86 -9.89 18.79 2.85
CA ALA A 86 -10.49 18.27 4.06
C ALA A 86 -11.30 19.38 4.74
N LYS A 87 -12.43 18.98 5.35
CA LYS A 87 -13.25 19.88 6.14
C LYS A 87 -12.93 19.62 7.61
N ASP A 88 -12.64 20.67 8.35
CA ASP A 88 -12.52 20.59 9.80
C ASP A 88 -13.87 20.18 10.39
N VAL A 89 -13.80 19.30 11.39
CA VAL A 89 -14.95 18.82 12.16
C VAL A 89 -14.72 19.27 13.60
N GLU A 90 -15.71 19.96 14.18
CA GLU A 90 -15.72 20.34 15.60
C GLU A 90 -16.06 19.16 16.51
#